data_AF-I0IHP8-F1
#
_entry.id   AF-I0IHP8-F1
#
_cell.length_a   1.000
_cell.length_b   1.000
_cell.length_c   1.000
_cell.angle_alpha   90.00
_cell.angle_beta   90.00
_cell.angle_gamma   90.00
#
_symmetry.space_group_name_H-M   'P 1'
#
loop_
_entity.id
_entity.type
_entity.pdbx_description
1 polymer ?
#
loop_
_entity_poly.entity_id
_entity_poly.type
_entity_poly.pdbx_seq_one_letter_code
_entity_poly.pdbx_strand_id
1 'polypeptide(L)'
;MAAPVDPALLSLLVCPLTRSALRQEGDTLIATKPEGAGLRYRVREGIPVMLMDEAELPDGFDDLAAFIAAHRDDVPDPERLGAALAGEDHGLGGTP
;
A
#
# COMPACT_ATOMS: atom_id res chain seq x y z
N MET A 1 -10.93 -13.70 12.28
CA MET A 1 -10.05 -12.96 13.20
C MET A 1 -8.63 -13.42 12.91
N ALA A 2 -7.91 -12.63 12.13
CA ALA A 2 -6.48 -12.72 12.00
C ALA A 2 -5.84 -12.41 13.36
N ALA A 3 -4.70 -13.04 13.62
CA ALA A 3 -3.95 -12.75 14.83
C ALA A 3 -3.42 -11.31 14.79
N PRO A 4 -3.33 -10.62 15.95
CA PRO A 4 -2.62 -9.36 16.03
C PRO A 4 -1.18 -9.55 15.53
N VAL A 5 -0.71 -8.63 14.70
CA VAL A 5 0.67 -8.57 14.24
C VAL A 5 1.53 -8.24 15.46
N ASP A 6 2.64 -8.96 15.62
CA ASP A 6 3.56 -8.75 16.74
C ASP A 6 4.03 -7.27 16.77
N PRO A 7 4.00 -6.59 17.94
CA PRO A 7 4.30 -5.17 18.02
C PRO A 7 5.75 -4.82 17.65
N ALA A 8 6.71 -5.72 17.87
CA ALA A 8 8.09 -5.51 17.46
C ALA A 8 8.21 -5.60 15.94
N LEU A 9 7.49 -6.53 15.30
CA LEU A 9 7.38 -6.59 13.84
C LEU A 9 6.67 -5.35 13.28
N LEU A 10 5.54 -4.94 13.86
CA LEU A 10 4.78 -3.79 13.40
C LEU A 10 5.62 -2.50 13.40
N SER A 11 6.50 -2.32 14.39
CA SER A 11 7.41 -1.17 14.44
C SER A 11 8.48 -1.15 13.35
N LEU A 12 8.76 -2.30 12.70
CA LEU A 12 9.69 -2.41 11.57
C LEU A 12 8.98 -2.25 10.23
N LEU A 13 7.66 -2.49 10.19
CA LEU A 13 6.86 -2.40 8.97
C LEU A 13 6.52 -0.93 8.65
N VAL A 14 6.56 -0.62 7.36
CA VAL A 14 6.14 0.68 6.81
C VAL A 14 5.21 0.48 5.63
N CYS A 15 4.37 1.48 5.37
CA CYS A 15 3.52 1.50 4.18
C CYS A 15 4.40 1.42 2.91
N PRO A 16 4.15 0.48 1.99
CA PRO A 16 4.94 0.33 0.76
C PRO A 16 4.87 1.57 -0.16
N LEU A 17 3.79 2.37 -0.05
CA LEU A 17 3.60 3.61 -0.81
C LEU A 17 4.16 4.85 -0.12
N THR A 18 3.65 5.16 1.08
CA THR A 18 3.96 6.43 1.77
C THR A 18 5.16 6.34 2.71
N ARG A 19 5.70 5.12 2.93
CA ARG A 19 6.73 4.82 3.95
C ARG A 19 6.36 5.26 5.38
N SER A 20 5.09 5.54 5.64
CA SER A 20 4.61 5.88 6.96
C SER A 20 4.50 4.65 7.86
N ALA A 21 4.36 4.88 9.16
CA ALA A 21 4.00 3.82 10.11
C ALA A 21 2.63 3.19 9.74
N LEU A 22 2.40 1.99 10.28
CA LEU A 22 1.16 1.24 10.14
C LEU A 22 0.50 1.09 11.53
N ARG A 23 -0.82 1.21 11.57
CA ARG A 23 -1.65 0.88 12.75
C ARG A 23 -2.50 -0.34 12.44
N GLN A 24 -2.52 -1.34 13.32
CA GLN A 24 -3.46 -2.45 13.17
C GLN A 24 -4.83 -2.09 13.72
N GLU A 25 -5.88 -2.34 12.94
CA GLU A 25 -7.28 -2.29 13.33
C GLU A 25 -7.93 -3.62 12.95
N GLY A 26 -8.13 -4.50 13.94
CA GLY A 26 -8.62 -5.86 13.70
C GLY A 26 -7.74 -6.61 12.71
N ASP A 27 -8.32 -6.98 11.57
CA ASP A 27 -7.68 -7.79 10.52
C ASP A 27 -7.03 -6.93 9.42
N THR A 28 -6.78 -5.64 9.68
CA THR A 28 -6.26 -4.69 8.69
C THR A 28 -5.13 -3.84 9.28
N LEU A 29 -4.07 -3.60 8.50
CA LEU A 29 -3.07 -2.57 8.77
C LEU A 29 -3.41 -1.30 8.00
N ILE A 30 -3.47 -0.16 8.68
CA ILE A 30 -3.82 1.14 8.12
C ILE A 30 -2.58 2.02 8.13
N ALA A 31 -2.24 2.61 6.98
CA ALA A 31 -1.19 3.62 6.90
C ALA A 31 -1.57 4.86 7.72
N THR A 32 -0.63 5.40 8.49
CA THR A 32 -0.88 6.61 9.28
C THR A 32 -0.90 7.89 8.43
N LYS A 33 -0.39 7.82 7.20
CA LYS A 33 -0.37 8.93 6.24
C LYS A 33 -1.03 8.56 4.92
N PRO A 34 -1.76 9.49 4.29
CA PRO A 34 -2.16 10.80 4.82
C PRO A 34 -3.14 10.65 6.00
N GLU A 35 -3.12 11.61 6.93
CA GLU A 35 -3.97 11.54 8.13
C GLU A 35 -5.46 11.49 7.75
N GLY A 36 -6.18 10.51 8.29
CA GLY A 36 -7.61 10.31 7.99
C GLY A 36 -7.92 9.61 6.66
N ALA A 37 -6.92 9.41 5.79
CA ALA A 37 -7.08 8.77 4.49
C ALA A 37 -5.95 7.75 4.23
N GLY A 38 -5.61 6.94 5.24
CA GLY A 38 -4.61 5.89 5.10
C GLY A 38 -5.08 4.73 4.23
N LEU A 39 -4.19 4.19 3.40
CA LEU A 39 -4.38 2.92 2.71
C LEU A 39 -4.54 1.77 3.71
N ARG A 40 -5.37 0.78 3.35
CA ARG A 40 -5.71 -0.37 4.19
C ARG A 40 -5.17 -1.66 3.58
N TYR A 41 -4.44 -2.43 4.37
CA TYR A 41 -3.82 -3.70 3.97
C TYR A 41 -4.39 -4.84 4.81
N ARG A 42 -5.07 -5.80 4.18
CA ARG A 42 -5.66 -6.94 4.90
C ARG A 42 -4.58 -7.87 5.45
N VAL A 43 -4.77 -8.36 6.66
CA VAL A 43 -4.00 -9.44 7.28
C VAL A 43 -4.70 -10.76 7.01
N ARG A 44 -4.03 -11.71 6.36
CA ARG A 44 -4.55 -13.06 6.08
C ARG A 44 -3.64 -14.08 6.75
N GLU A 45 -4.21 -14.93 7.59
CA GLU A 45 -3.47 -16.00 8.26
C GLU A 45 -2.25 -15.50 9.07
N GLY A 46 -2.33 -14.27 9.60
CA GLY A 46 -1.22 -13.61 10.33
C GLY A 46 -0.17 -12.95 9.43
N ILE A 47 -0.34 -12.98 8.11
CA ILE A 47 0.56 -12.38 7.12
C ILE A 47 -0.10 -11.11 6.54
N PRO A 48 0.54 -9.93 6.66
CA PRO A 48 0.07 -8.71 6.02
C PRO A 48 0.21 -8.77 4.49
N VAL A 49 -0.88 -8.54 3.76
CA VAL A 49 -0.85 -8.40 2.29
C VAL A 49 -0.45 -6.96 1.94
N MET A 50 0.86 -6.71 1.83
CA MET A 50 1.43 -5.38 1.54
C MET A 50 1.71 -5.16 0.04
N LEU A 51 0.72 -5.49 -0.80
CA LEU A 51 0.78 -5.19 -2.23
C LEU A 51 0.00 -3.89 -2.49
N MET A 52 0.54 -3.02 -3.34
CA MET A 52 -0.07 -1.72 -3.61
C MET A 52 -1.39 -1.87 -4.37
N ASP A 53 -1.44 -2.79 -5.33
CA ASP A 53 -2.63 -3.06 -6.16
C ASP A 53 -3.78 -3.70 -5.34
N GLU A 54 -3.44 -4.43 -4.28
CA GLU A 54 -4.42 -5.06 -3.37
C GLU A 54 -4.80 -4.17 -2.19
N ALA A 55 -4.24 -2.95 -2.11
CA ALA A 55 -4.53 -2.03 -1.02
C ALA A 55 -5.97 -1.51 -1.16
N GLU A 56 -6.73 -1.57 -0.07
CA GLU A 56 -8.06 -0.96 -0.02
C GLU A 56 -7.91 0.56 0.14
N LEU A 57 -8.51 1.29 -0.80
CA LEU A 57 -8.48 2.75 -0.85
C LEU A 57 -9.40 3.35 0.23
N PRO A 58 -9.05 4.53 0.78
CA PRO A 58 -9.98 5.30 1.60
C PRO A 58 -11.14 5.85 0.77
N ASP A 59 -12.23 6.20 1.45
CA ASP A 59 -13.41 6.80 0.80
C ASP A 59 -13.04 8.03 -0.04
N GLY A 60 -13.64 8.13 -1.23
CA GLY A 60 -13.44 9.24 -2.16
C GLY A 60 -12.29 9.06 -3.15
N PHE A 61 -11.68 7.88 -3.22
CA PHE A 61 -10.69 7.53 -4.24
C PHE A 61 -11.17 6.31 -5.04
N ASP A 62 -11.20 6.48 -6.36
CA ASP A 62 -11.60 5.40 -7.28
C ASP A 62 -10.44 4.44 -7.56
N ASP A 63 -9.21 4.97 -7.60
CA ASP A 63 -8.01 4.21 -7.96
C ASP A 63 -6.76 4.73 -7.23
N LEU A 64 -5.73 3.88 -7.16
CA LEU A 64 -4.46 4.22 -6.50
C LEU A 64 -3.73 5.40 -7.17
N ALA A 65 -3.84 5.54 -8.49
CA ALA A 65 -3.27 6.67 -9.22
C ALA A 65 -3.88 8.02 -8.77
N ALA A 66 -5.20 8.07 -8.58
CA ALA A 66 -5.89 9.25 -8.08
C ALA A 66 -5.44 9.61 -6.65
N PHE A 67 -5.28 8.58 -5.81
CA PHE A 67 -4.75 8.73 -4.46
C PHE A 67 -3.33 9.31 -4.45
N ILE A 68 -2.42 8.76 -5.26
CA ILE A 68 -1.03 9.24 -5.37
C ILE A 68 -1.00 10.70 -5.84
N ALA A 69 -1.81 11.05 -6.85
CA ALA A 69 -1.88 12.40 -7.38
C ALA A 69 -2.35 13.42 -6.32
N ALA A 70 -3.33 13.04 -5.50
CA ALA A 70 -3.86 13.87 -4.41
C ALA A 70 -2.89 14.02 -3.22
N HIS A 71 -2.00 13.05 -3.01
CA HIS A 71 -1.13 12.96 -1.82
C HIS A 71 0.36 12.88 -2.14
N ARG A 72 0.78 13.54 -3.23
CA ARG A 72 2.16 13.51 -3.73
C ARG A 72 3.24 13.85 -2.68
N ASP A 73 2.93 14.68 -1.69
CA ASP A 73 3.86 15.11 -0.64
C ASP A 73 4.16 14.01 0.39
N ASP A 74 3.23 13.06 0.59
CA ASP A 74 3.41 11.91 1.47
C ASP A 74 4.03 10.70 0.74
N VAL A 75 4.29 10.81 -0.56
CA VAL A 75 4.90 9.75 -1.38
C VAL A 75 6.34 10.15 -1.72
N PRO A 76 7.35 9.63 -1.01
CA PRO A 76 8.73 10.12 -1.11
C PRO A 76 9.43 9.77 -2.42
N ASP A 77 8.88 8.88 -3.26
CA ASP A 77 9.47 8.50 -4.56
C ASP A 77 8.39 7.89 -5.50
N PRO A 78 7.47 8.71 -6.05
CA PRO A 78 6.33 8.21 -6.81
C PRO A 78 6.74 7.62 -8.16
N GLU A 79 7.84 8.06 -8.77
CA GLU A 79 8.31 7.59 -10.08
C GLU A 79 8.86 6.16 -10.02
N ARG A 80 9.60 5.80 -8.95
CA ARG A 80 10.04 4.41 -8.74
C ARG A 80 8.90 3.46 -8.39
N LEU A 81 7.81 4.01 -7.85
CA LEU A 81 6.65 3.24 -7.45
C LEU A 81 5.63 3.07 -8.57
N GLY A 82 5.46 4.12 -9.39
CA GLY A 82 4.57 4.14 -10.55
C GLY A 82 4.97 3.11 -11.60
N ALA A 83 6.26 2.81 -11.77
CA ALA A 83 6.71 1.72 -12.64
C ALA A 83 6.26 0.32 -12.18
N ALA A 84 5.88 0.13 -10.90
CA ALA A 84 5.32 -1.12 -10.41
C ALA A 84 3.79 -1.22 -10.59
N LEU A 85 3.12 -0.09 -10.83
CA LEU A 85 1.65 0.03 -10.94
C LEU A 85 1.18 0.24 -12.38
N ALA A 86 1.99 0.92 -13.20
CA ALA A 86 1.84 0.86 -14.64
C ALA A 86 2.14 -0.59 -15.02
N GLY A 87 1.08 -1.33 -15.38
CA GLY A 87 1.21 -2.66 -15.95
C GLY A 87 2.13 -2.57 -17.16
N GLU A 88 3.41 -2.88 -16.94
CA GLU A 88 4.31 -3.23 -18.00
C GLU A 88 3.68 -4.47 -18.62
N ASP A 89 2.99 -4.27 -19.75
CA ASP A 89 3.00 -5.22 -20.85
C ASP A 89 4.46 -5.62 -21.02
N HIS A 90 4.87 -6.64 -20.27
CA HIS A 90 6.10 -7.38 -20.55
C HIS A 90 5.78 -8.07 -21.87
N GLY A 91 5.90 -7.28 -22.95
CA GLY A 91 5.96 -7.73 -24.30
C GLY A 91 7.08 -8.75 -24.34
N LEU A 92 6.72 -10.01 -24.15
CA LEU A 92 7.34 -11.14 -24.80
C LEU A 92 7.03 -11.02 -26.30
N GLY A 93 7.39 -9.88 -26.89
CA GLY A 93 7.61 -9.71 -28.30
C GLY A 93 8.86 -10.52 -28.59
N GLY A 94 8.65 -11.79 -28.93
CA GLY A 94 9.66 -12.60 -29.58
C GLY A 94 10.29 -11.77 -30.69
N THR A 95 11.59 -11.58 -30.55
CA THR A 95 12.50 -11.13 -31.61
C THR A 95 12.17 -11.79 -32.95
N PRO A 96 12.30 -11.07 -34.09
CA PRO A 96 12.22 -11.70 -35.41
C PRO A 96 13.35 -12.73 -35.62
#